data_AF-B2KK84-F1
#
_entry.id   AF-B2KK84-F1
#
_cell.length_a   1.000
_cell.length_b   1.000
_cell.length_c   1.000
_cell.angle_alpha   90.00
_cell.angle_beta   90.00
_cell.angle_gamma   90.00
#
_symmetry.space_group_name_H-M   'P 1'
#
loop_
_entity.id
_entity.type
_entity.pdbx_description
1 polymer ?
#
loop_
_entity_poly.entity_id
_entity_poly.type
_entity_poly.pdbx_seq_one_letter_code
_entity_poly.pdbx_strand_id
1 'polypeptide(L)'
;CPAMVAVGNERGLRALKVDLKSKGFTGPHPKYFVGSTGLEQMARERPADVVVTGIVGCAGLLPTVAAIESGKDIALANKETLIAGGPVIAPLLKKHGVKLLPADSEHSALWQCMQGCLPGSIRSLIITASGGAFRGWTKEQMEAATVEDALKHPNWSMGAKITVDSATLMNKGLEVIEAHNLFGIPYDDIQAVIHPQSIVHSAVELEDTSVIAQMGVPDMKLPLLYTLAYPQRLHHDGSSLQRLSLKDLTGGLSFKEVDTDK
;
A
#
# COMPACT_ATOMS: atom_id res chain seq x y z
N CYS A 1 12.99 2.98 22.34
CA CYS A 1 11.68 2.40 22.73
C CYS A 1 10.59 3.36 22.31
N PRO A 2 9.47 2.92 21.72
CA PRO A 2 8.37 3.82 21.39
C PRO A 2 7.83 4.46 22.68
N ALA A 3 7.40 5.72 22.60
CA ALA A 3 6.81 6.43 23.75
C ALA A 3 5.36 5.98 24.05
N MET A 4 4.66 5.45 23.03
CA MET A 4 3.25 5.03 23.10
C MET A 4 3.06 3.72 22.34
N VAL A 5 2.20 2.83 22.86
CA VAL A 5 1.85 1.54 22.26
C VAL A 5 0.36 1.26 22.44
N ALA A 6 -0.33 0.94 21.35
CA ALA A 6 -1.70 0.42 21.37
C ALA A 6 -1.68 -1.11 21.16
N VAL A 7 -2.49 -1.84 21.92
CA VAL A 7 -2.66 -3.30 21.82
C VAL A 7 -4.13 -3.65 21.66
N GLY A 8 -4.43 -4.69 20.88
CA GLY A 8 -5.81 -4.99 20.47
C GLY A 8 -6.77 -5.33 21.62
N ASN A 9 -6.28 -5.83 22.76
CA ASN A 9 -7.10 -6.14 23.93
C ASN A 9 -6.27 -6.29 25.21
N GLU A 10 -6.96 -6.38 26.34
CA GLU A 10 -6.37 -6.53 27.67
C GLU A 10 -5.50 -7.78 27.83
N ARG A 11 -5.88 -8.88 27.18
CA ARG A 11 -5.08 -10.11 27.18
C ARG A 11 -3.74 -9.89 26.48
N GLY A 12 -3.74 -9.19 25.35
CA GLY A 12 -2.55 -8.77 24.62
C GLY A 12 -1.66 -7.84 25.43
N LEU A 13 -2.23 -6.89 26.17
CA LEU A 13 -1.46 -6.02 27.07
C LEU A 13 -0.75 -6.81 28.17
N ARG A 14 -1.46 -7.76 28.80
CA ARG A 14 -0.87 -8.64 29.82
C ARG A 14 0.27 -9.47 29.24
N ALA A 15 0.07 -10.08 28.07
CA ALA A 15 1.10 -10.86 27.38
C ALA A 15 2.34 -10.00 27.07
N LEU A 16 2.15 -8.79 26.52
CA LEU A 16 3.24 -7.85 26.24
C LEU A 16 4.06 -7.52 27.49
N LYS A 17 3.40 -7.26 28.64
CA LYS A 17 4.10 -6.94 29.89
C LYS A 17 4.91 -8.14 30.42
N VAL A 18 4.37 -9.35 30.31
CA VAL A 18 5.10 -10.59 30.68
C VAL A 18 6.31 -10.78 29.78
N ASP A 19 6.16 -10.60 28.46
CA ASP A 19 7.25 -10.75 27.49
C ASP A 19 8.36 -9.72 27.68
N LEU A 20 8.01 -8.45 27.97
CA LEU A 20 9.01 -7.43 28.27
C LEU A 20 9.82 -7.80 29.52
N LYS A 21 9.15 -8.30 30.56
CA LYS A 21 9.83 -8.76 31.79
C LYS A 21 10.71 -9.98 31.54
N SER A 22 10.22 -10.98 30.81
CA SER A 22 10.98 -12.21 30.53
C SER A 22 12.21 -11.95 29.65
N LYS A 23 12.14 -10.96 28.76
CA LYS A 23 13.29 -10.49 27.95
C LYS A 23 14.23 -9.54 28.69
N GLY A 24 14.02 -9.30 29.98
CA GLY A 24 14.87 -8.43 30.79
C GLY A 24 14.83 -6.96 30.37
N PHE A 25 13.73 -6.50 29.78
CA PHE A 25 13.59 -5.10 29.38
C PHE A 25 13.53 -4.18 30.62
N THR A 26 14.51 -3.29 30.74
CA THR A 26 14.64 -2.33 31.87
C THR A 26 14.42 -0.88 31.48
N GLY A 27 14.06 -0.61 30.22
CA GLY A 27 13.81 0.75 29.72
C GLY A 27 12.49 1.35 30.21
N PRO A 28 12.23 2.63 29.90
CA PRO A 28 10.96 3.26 30.24
C PRO A 28 9.80 2.55 29.52
N HIS A 29 8.74 2.28 30.27
CA HIS A 29 7.51 1.71 29.71
C HIS A 29 6.77 2.77 28.89
N PRO A 30 6.27 2.42 27.69
CA PRO A 30 5.41 3.32 26.92
C PRO A 30 4.08 3.57 27.64
N LYS A 31 3.42 4.68 27.29
CA LYS A 31 1.98 4.82 27.57
C LYS A 31 1.22 3.78 26.76
N TYR A 32 0.46 2.93 27.45
CA TYR A 32 -0.32 1.86 26.83
C TYR A 32 -1.75 2.30 26.53
N PHE A 33 -2.24 1.90 25.37
CA PHE A 33 -3.63 2.04 24.95
C PHE A 33 -4.19 0.66 24.57
N VAL A 34 -5.49 0.45 24.75
CA VAL A 34 -6.12 -0.87 24.57
C VAL A 34 -7.37 -0.76 23.70
N GLY A 35 -7.52 -1.71 22.77
CA GLY A 35 -8.69 -1.81 21.90
C GLY A 35 -8.73 -0.75 20.79
N SER A 36 -9.83 -0.73 20.04
CA SER A 36 -10.06 0.21 18.94
C SER A 36 -10.05 1.67 19.43
N THR A 37 -10.75 1.97 20.52
CA THR A 37 -10.78 3.32 21.11
C THR A 37 -9.39 3.76 21.57
N GLY A 38 -8.60 2.84 22.15
CA GLY A 38 -7.22 3.13 22.53
C GLY A 38 -6.31 3.41 21.34
N LEU A 39 -6.51 2.71 20.23
CA LEU A 39 -5.78 2.94 18.99
C LEU A 39 -6.11 4.31 18.38
N GLU A 40 -7.38 4.69 18.34
CA GLU A 40 -7.83 6.03 17.93
C GLU A 40 -7.23 7.12 18.82
N GLN A 41 -7.26 6.91 20.14
CA GLN A 41 -6.66 7.84 21.09
C GLN A 41 -5.15 7.97 20.88
N MET A 42 -4.44 6.87 20.65
CA MET A 42 -3.00 6.91 20.34
C MET A 42 -2.73 7.65 19.03
N ALA A 43 -3.54 7.42 17.98
CA ALA A 43 -3.40 8.11 16.70
C ALA A 43 -3.61 9.63 16.84
N ARG A 44 -4.47 10.05 17.78
CA ARG A 44 -4.68 11.47 18.13
C ARG A 44 -3.52 12.04 18.94
N GLU A 45 -3.14 11.37 20.03
CA GLU A 45 -2.19 11.90 21.02
C GLU A 45 -0.72 11.82 20.62
N ARG A 46 -0.31 10.82 19.83
CA ARG A 46 1.11 10.61 19.52
C ARG A 46 1.63 11.76 18.65
N PRO A 47 2.67 12.51 19.06
CA PRO A 47 3.31 13.48 18.17
C PRO A 47 3.95 12.73 16.99
N ALA A 48 3.58 13.11 15.77
CA ALA A 48 4.14 12.59 14.53
C ALA A 48 3.77 13.53 13.39
N ASP A 49 4.69 13.70 12.43
CA ASP A 49 4.42 14.43 11.18
C ASP A 49 3.59 13.58 10.22
N VAL A 50 3.89 12.27 10.16
CA VAL A 50 3.25 11.30 9.26
C VAL A 50 2.80 10.05 10.04
N VAL A 51 1.62 9.52 9.72
CA VAL A 51 1.09 8.24 10.21
C VAL A 51 1.01 7.23 9.07
N VAL A 52 1.68 6.09 9.23
CA VAL A 52 1.58 4.97 8.28
C VAL A 52 0.41 4.07 8.64
N THR A 53 -0.49 3.85 7.68
CA THR A 53 -1.72 3.05 7.86
C THR A 53 -1.49 1.61 7.41
N GLY A 54 -1.01 0.76 8.32
CA GLY A 54 -0.73 -0.66 8.05
C GLY A 54 -1.80 -1.64 8.56
N ILE A 55 -2.97 -1.15 8.96
CA ILE A 55 -4.04 -1.99 9.52
C ILE A 55 -4.89 -2.52 8.38
N VAL A 56 -5.10 -3.83 8.34
CA VAL A 56 -5.86 -4.50 7.27
C VAL A 56 -7.36 -4.18 7.37
N GLY A 57 -7.97 -3.88 6.23
CA GLY A 57 -9.41 -3.65 6.09
C GLY A 57 -9.90 -2.37 6.78
N CYS A 58 -11.23 -2.26 6.95
CA CYS A 58 -11.87 -1.04 7.47
C CYS A 58 -11.55 -0.73 8.95
N ALA A 59 -10.86 -1.61 9.66
CA ALA A 59 -10.40 -1.35 11.03
C ALA A 59 -9.41 -0.18 11.11
N GLY A 60 -8.74 0.15 10.00
CA GLY A 60 -7.86 1.31 9.88
C GLY A 60 -8.58 2.66 9.78
N LEU A 61 -9.90 2.68 9.52
CA LEU A 61 -10.63 3.90 9.18
C LEU A 61 -10.67 4.92 10.33
N LEU A 62 -11.18 4.53 11.50
CA LEU A 62 -11.33 5.45 12.64
C LEU A 62 -9.98 5.98 13.16
N PRO A 63 -8.92 5.15 13.29
CA PRO A 63 -7.59 5.66 13.62
C PRO A 63 -7.04 6.63 12.56
N THR A 64 -7.32 6.41 11.28
CA THR A 64 -6.93 7.31 10.20
C THR A 64 -7.65 8.65 10.30
N VAL A 65 -8.95 8.64 10.55
CA VAL A 65 -9.74 9.87 10.83
C VAL A 65 -9.15 10.62 12.02
N ALA A 66 -8.85 9.94 13.13
CA ALA A 66 -8.27 10.56 14.32
C ALA A 66 -6.89 11.18 14.05
N ALA A 67 -6.07 10.56 13.20
CA ALA A 67 -4.78 11.11 12.77
C ALA A 67 -4.97 12.38 11.90
N ILE A 68 -5.89 12.36 10.95
CA ILE A 68 -6.23 13.51 10.08
C ILE A 68 -6.75 14.69 10.92
N GLU A 69 -7.67 14.44 11.84
CA GLU A 69 -8.22 15.48 12.73
C GLU A 69 -7.15 16.17 13.58
N SER A 70 -6.03 15.47 13.81
CA SER A 70 -4.88 15.95 14.56
C SER A 70 -3.80 16.60 13.70
N GLY A 71 -4.07 16.82 12.40
CA GLY A 71 -3.15 17.50 11.49
C GLY A 71 -1.95 16.67 11.04
N LYS A 72 -2.04 15.34 11.07
CA LYS A 72 -0.94 14.45 10.68
C LYS A 72 -1.12 13.97 9.25
N ASP A 73 -0.07 14.08 8.44
CA ASP A 73 -0.03 13.51 7.09
C ASP A 73 -0.20 11.98 7.15
N ILE A 74 -0.85 11.41 6.14
CA ILE A 74 -1.20 9.98 6.12
C ILE A 74 -0.42 9.30 5.01
N ALA A 75 0.44 8.35 5.38
CA ALA A 75 1.01 7.38 4.44
C ALA A 75 0.01 6.22 4.30
N LEU A 76 -0.74 6.21 3.21
CA LEU A 76 -1.83 5.28 2.94
C LEU A 76 -1.29 3.96 2.38
N ALA A 77 -1.16 2.95 3.23
CA ALA A 77 -0.85 1.57 2.81
C ALA A 77 -2.07 0.65 2.92
N ASN A 78 -3.17 1.12 3.48
CA ASN A 78 -4.44 0.41 3.56
C ASN A 78 -5.48 1.01 2.60
N LYS A 79 -5.62 0.41 1.42
CA LYS A 79 -6.57 0.84 0.38
C LYS A 79 -8.03 0.82 0.83
N GLU A 80 -8.42 -0.16 1.64
CA GLU A 80 -9.81 -0.34 2.08
C GLU A 80 -10.32 0.86 2.90
N THR A 81 -9.45 1.53 3.65
CA THR A 81 -9.81 2.77 4.37
C THR A 81 -10.27 3.86 3.41
N LEU A 82 -9.57 4.05 2.28
CA LEU A 82 -9.96 5.05 1.29
C LEU A 82 -11.17 4.59 0.48
N ILE A 83 -11.24 3.32 0.11
CA ILE A 83 -12.35 2.78 -0.70
C ILE A 83 -13.67 2.81 0.08
N ALA A 84 -13.66 2.39 1.35
CA ALA A 84 -14.86 2.39 2.19
C ALA A 84 -15.21 3.77 2.74
N GLY A 85 -14.20 4.64 2.94
CA GLY A 85 -14.34 5.92 3.63
C GLY A 85 -14.17 7.16 2.76
N GLY A 86 -13.96 7.03 1.45
CA GLY A 86 -13.56 8.11 0.54
C GLY A 86 -14.38 9.42 0.69
N PRO A 87 -15.72 9.36 0.61
CA PRO A 87 -16.58 10.53 0.80
C PRO A 87 -16.45 11.22 2.17
N VAL A 88 -15.95 10.51 3.19
CA VAL A 88 -15.71 11.04 4.54
C VAL A 88 -14.27 11.54 4.69
N ILE A 89 -13.29 10.80 4.16
CA ILE A 89 -11.87 11.11 4.28
C ILE A 89 -11.49 12.35 3.46
N ALA A 90 -11.97 12.48 2.22
CA ALA A 90 -11.58 13.59 1.34
C ALA A 90 -11.95 14.98 1.91
N PRO A 91 -13.17 15.22 2.43
CA PRO A 91 -13.50 16.48 3.10
C PRO A 91 -12.63 16.75 4.34
N LEU A 92 -12.27 15.71 5.10
CA LEU A 92 -11.44 15.85 6.30
C LEU A 92 -10.02 16.27 5.96
N LEU A 93 -9.41 15.66 4.94
CA LEU A 93 -8.08 16.04 4.45
C LEU A 93 -8.05 17.53 4.08
N LYS A 94 -9.05 17.99 3.31
CA LYS A 94 -9.18 19.41 2.93
C LYS A 94 -9.40 20.31 4.14
N LYS A 95 -10.27 19.92 5.07
CA LYS A 95 -10.58 20.70 6.28
C LYS A 95 -9.36 20.91 7.18
N HIS A 96 -8.53 19.87 7.34
CA HIS A 96 -7.38 19.89 8.25
C HIS A 96 -6.05 20.23 7.55
N GLY A 97 -6.04 20.42 6.22
CA GLY A 97 -4.83 20.75 5.46
C GLY A 97 -3.80 19.62 5.45
N VAL A 98 -4.27 18.38 5.57
CA VAL A 98 -3.47 17.16 5.70
C VAL A 98 -3.28 16.50 4.33
N LYS A 99 -2.09 15.96 4.08
CA LYS A 99 -1.79 15.20 2.85
C LYS A 99 -2.11 13.72 3.02
N LEU A 100 -2.60 13.13 1.95
CA LEU A 100 -2.73 11.68 1.78
C LEU A 100 -1.68 11.23 0.77
N LEU A 101 -0.71 10.47 1.23
CA LEU A 101 0.46 10.04 0.46
C LEU A 101 0.32 8.55 0.13
N PRO A 102 0.35 8.15 -1.14
CA PRO A 102 0.15 6.76 -1.53
C PRO A 102 1.37 5.89 -1.22
N ALA A 103 1.18 4.91 -0.35
CA ALA A 103 2.21 3.95 0.05
C ALA A 103 1.97 2.53 -0.48
N ASP A 104 0.84 2.26 -1.13
CA ASP A 104 0.68 1.06 -1.96
C ASP A 104 1.62 1.14 -3.18
N SER A 105 2.18 0.00 -3.64
CA SER A 105 3.29 -0.02 -4.60
C SER A 105 2.94 0.65 -5.92
N GLU A 106 1.78 0.31 -6.48
CA GLU A 106 1.25 0.79 -7.74
C GLU A 106 0.96 2.29 -7.68
N HIS A 107 0.26 2.76 -6.65
CA HIS A 107 -0.09 4.17 -6.52
C HIS A 107 1.11 5.03 -6.15
N SER A 108 2.06 4.49 -5.38
CA SER A 108 3.34 5.15 -5.14
C SER A 108 4.15 5.27 -6.43
N ALA A 109 4.09 4.25 -7.31
CA ALA A 109 4.72 4.28 -8.63
C ALA A 109 4.07 5.33 -9.54
N LEU A 110 2.75 5.36 -9.63
CA LEU A 110 1.98 6.39 -10.35
C LEU A 110 2.35 7.80 -9.84
N TRP A 111 2.31 7.99 -8.53
CA TRP A 111 2.62 9.27 -7.90
C TRP A 111 4.06 9.72 -8.18
N GLN A 112 5.03 8.79 -8.20
CA GLN A 112 6.41 9.07 -8.59
C GLN A 112 6.54 9.48 -10.06
N CYS A 113 5.80 8.83 -10.98
CA CYS A 113 5.80 9.19 -12.40
C CYS A 113 5.20 10.57 -12.65
N MET A 114 4.19 10.95 -11.86
CA MET A 114 3.55 12.26 -11.95
C MET A 114 4.42 13.42 -11.46
N GLN A 115 5.52 13.14 -10.75
CA GLN A 115 6.39 14.21 -10.26
C GLN A 115 7.05 14.96 -11.42
N GLY A 116 6.76 16.25 -11.53
CA GLY A 116 7.25 17.10 -12.61
C GLY A 116 6.40 17.09 -13.88
N CYS A 117 5.31 16.32 -13.91
CA CYS A 117 4.30 16.44 -14.96
C CYS A 117 3.54 17.76 -14.83
N LEU A 118 3.11 18.32 -15.97
CA LEU A 118 2.27 19.52 -15.97
C LEU A 118 0.84 19.17 -15.52
N PRO A 119 0.14 20.08 -14.82
CA PRO A 119 -1.27 19.88 -14.52
C PRO A 119 -2.07 19.60 -15.81
N GLY A 120 -2.87 18.54 -15.80
CA GLY A 120 -3.69 18.13 -16.95
C GLY A 120 -2.92 17.45 -18.09
N SER A 121 -1.64 17.12 -17.93
CA SER A 121 -0.88 16.39 -18.96
C SER A 121 -1.03 14.87 -18.88
N ILE A 122 -1.76 14.35 -17.89
CA ILE A 122 -1.97 12.92 -17.67
C ILE A 122 -3.19 12.50 -18.47
N ARG A 123 -2.99 11.57 -19.42
CA ARG A 123 -4.07 10.99 -20.22
C ARG A 123 -4.68 9.78 -19.54
N SER A 124 -3.85 8.81 -19.17
CA SER A 124 -4.31 7.53 -18.63
C SER A 124 -3.32 6.97 -17.59
N LEU A 125 -3.80 6.04 -16.75
CA LEU A 125 -2.99 5.31 -15.79
C LEU A 125 -2.88 3.86 -16.21
N ILE A 126 -1.69 3.28 -16.03
CA ILE A 126 -1.43 1.86 -16.28
C ILE A 126 -1.04 1.24 -14.93
N ILE A 127 -1.92 0.39 -14.40
CA ILE A 127 -1.74 -0.30 -13.13
C ILE A 127 -1.33 -1.74 -13.40
N THR A 128 -0.10 -2.09 -13.05
CA THR A 128 0.44 -3.44 -13.29
C THR A 128 0.03 -4.41 -12.21
N ALA A 129 -0.38 -5.63 -12.54
CA ALA A 129 -0.68 -6.73 -11.61
C ALA A 129 0.33 -7.87 -11.76
N SER A 130 0.68 -8.55 -10.68
CA SER A 130 1.46 -9.80 -10.79
C SER A 130 0.69 -10.92 -11.51
N GLY A 131 -0.65 -10.89 -11.45
CA GLY A 131 -1.55 -11.97 -11.89
C GLY A 131 -1.84 -13.01 -10.81
N GLY A 132 -1.23 -12.91 -9.63
CA GLY A 132 -1.47 -13.79 -8.49
C GLY A 132 -1.08 -15.26 -8.74
N ALA A 133 -1.53 -16.13 -7.83
CA ALA A 133 -1.24 -17.57 -7.87
C ALA A 133 -1.90 -18.28 -9.08
N PHE A 134 -3.05 -17.78 -9.53
CA PHE A 134 -3.87 -18.44 -10.56
C PHE A 134 -3.63 -17.90 -11.99
N ARG A 135 -2.66 -17.02 -12.20
CA ARG A 135 -2.33 -16.42 -13.51
C ARG A 135 -2.25 -17.44 -14.67
N GLY A 136 -1.74 -18.63 -14.40
CA GLY A 136 -1.56 -19.70 -15.40
C GLY A 136 -2.65 -20.76 -15.41
N TRP A 137 -3.68 -20.62 -14.58
CA TRP A 137 -4.72 -21.63 -14.40
C TRP A 137 -5.80 -21.50 -15.47
N THR A 138 -6.48 -22.61 -15.76
CA THR A 138 -7.73 -22.63 -16.50
C THR A 138 -8.90 -22.28 -15.58
N LYS A 139 -10.06 -21.97 -16.17
CA LYS A 139 -11.28 -21.65 -15.42
C LYS A 139 -11.71 -22.82 -14.53
N GLU A 140 -11.65 -24.05 -15.05
CA GLU A 140 -12.01 -25.27 -14.34
C GLU A 140 -11.06 -25.53 -13.15
N GLN A 141 -9.77 -25.18 -13.29
CA GLN A 141 -8.81 -25.26 -12.18
C GLN A 141 -9.15 -24.23 -11.10
N MET A 142 -9.54 -23.01 -11.49
CA MET A 142 -9.94 -21.96 -10.54
C MET A 142 -11.23 -22.32 -9.78
N GLU A 143 -12.20 -22.98 -10.44
CA GLU A 143 -13.44 -23.46 -9.79
C GLU A 143 -13.16 -24.46 -8.66
N ALA A 144 -12.08 -25.24 -8.77
CA ALA A 144 -11.64 -26.20 -7.76
C ALA A 144 -10.60 -25.65 -6.78
N ALA A 145 -10.26 -24.36 -6.86
CA ALA A 145 -9.17 -23.77 -6.09
C ALA A 145 -9.44 -23.76 -4.58
N THR A 146 -8.39 -23.97 -3.80
CA THR A 146 -8.46 -23.87 -2.32
C THR A 146 -7.77 -22.60 -1.81
N VAL A 147 -8.04 -22.25 -0.54
CA VAL A 147 -7.31 -21.17 0.14
C VAL A 147 -5.81 -21.45 0.18
N GLU A 148 -5.40 -22.71 0.37
CA GLU A 148 -3.99 -23.08 0.39
C GLU A 148 -3.29 -22.79 -0.95
N ASP A 149 -4.01 -22.97 -2.06
CA ASP A 149 -3.48 -22.66 -3.39
C ASP A 149 -3.34 -21.16 -3.61
N ALA A 150 -4.33 -20.38 -3.18
CA ALA A 150 -4.29 -18.92 -3.26
C ALA A 150 -3.10 -18.33 -2.47
N LEU A 151 -2.73 -18.95 -1.33
CA LEU A 151 -1.65 -18.49 -0.47
C LEU A 151 -0.23 -18.66 -1.05
N LYS A 152 -0.07 -19.32 -2.19
CA LYS A 152 1.22 -19.57 -2.87
C LYS A 152 1.59 -18.43 -3.84
N HIS A 153 1.72 -17.21 -3.32
CA HIS A 153 2.03 -16.04 -4.17
C HIS A 153 3.45 -16.10 -4.77
N PRO A 154 3.65 -15.84 -6.08
CA PRO A 154 4.94 -16.02 -6.74
C PRO A 154 6.01 -15.00 -6.35
N ASN A 155 5.64 -13.73 -6.16
CA ASN A 155 6.62 -12.63 -6.05
C ASN A 155 6.68 -11.94 -4.67
N TRP A 156 5.63 -12.02 -3.87
CA TRP A 156 5.43 -11.18 -2.69
C TRP A 156 5.14 -12.05 -1.47
N SER A 157 5.72 -11.68 -0.32
CA SER A 157 5.36 -12.24 0.98
C SER A 157 4.41 -11.27 1.68
N MET A 158 3.13 -11.66 1.78
CA MET A 158 2.05 -10.78 2.24
C MET A 158 1.08 -11.50 3.18
N GLY A 159 0.18 -10.74 3.82
CA GLY A 159 -0.87 -11.30 4.66
C GLY A 159 -1.91 -12.09 3.86
N ALA A 160 -2.58 -13.06 4.50
CA ALA A 160 -3.49 -13.99 3.83
C ALA A 160 -4.59 -13.31 2.98
N LYS A 161 -5.20 -12.22 3.48
CA LYS A 161 -6.27 -11.51 2.79
C LYS A 161 -5.80 -10.94 1.44
N ILE A 162 -4.74 -10.15 1.44
CA ILE A 162 -4.20 -9.55 0.21
C ILE A 162 -3.65 -10.62 -0.75
N THR A 163 -3.12 -11.72 -0.21
CA THR A 163 -2.65 -12.82 -1.04
C THR A 163 -3.81 -13.51 -1.79
N VAL A 164 -4.93 -13.76 -1.12
CA VAL A 164 -6.14 -14.30 -1.78
C VAL A 164 -6.70 -13.31 -2.79
N ASP A 165 -6.79 -12.02 -2.43
CA ASP A 165 -7.27 -10.98 -3.34
C ASP A 165 -6.37 -10.82 -4.58
N SER A 166 -5.07 -11.06 -4.45
CA SER A 166 -4.14 -11.08 -5.58
C SER A 166 -4.40 -12.27 -6.49
N ALA A 167 -4.68 -13.45 -5.91
CA ALA A 167 -5.00 -14.66 -6.67
C ALA A 167 -6.30 -14.52 -7.49
N THR A 168 -7.28 -13.76 -6.99
CA THR A 168 -8.56 -13.49 -7.67
C THR A 168 -8.57 -12.19 -8.48
N LEU A 169 -7.46 -11.45 -8.51
CA LEU A 169 -7.36 -10.08 -9.04
C LEU A 169 -8.31 -9.04 -8.42
N MET A 170 -9.08 -9.40 -7.38
CA MET A 170 -9.87 -8.44 -6.61
C MET A 170 -8.99 -7.34 -6.03
N ASN A 171 -7.74 -7.66 -5.66
CA ASN A 171 -6.77 -6.66 -5.21
C ASN A 171 -6.58 -5.57 -6.26
N LYS A 172 -6.46 -5.95 -7.54
CA LYS A 172 -6.30 -5.00 -8.64
C LYS A 172 -7.57 -4.17 -8.88
N GLY A 173 -8.75 -4.78 -8.74
CA GLY A 173 -10.03 -4.05 -8.78
C GLY A 173 -10.13 -2.97 -7.69
N LEU A 174 -9.72 -3.28 -6.47
CA LEU A 174 -9.65 -2.30 -5.37
C LEU A 174 -8.64 -1.18 -5.69
N GLU A 175 -7.49 -1.52 -6.26
CA GLU A 175 -6.46 -0.54 -6.63
C GLU A 175 -6.89 0.39 -7.77
N VAL A 176 -7.73 -0.07 -8.70
CA VAL A 176 -8.36 0.79 -9.72
C VAL A 176 -9.25 1.85 -9.06
N ILE A 177 -10.09 1.45 -8.10
CA ILE A 177 -10.94 2.39 -7.33
C ILE A 177 -10.07 3.37 -6.51
N GLU A 178 -9.02 2.87 -5.90
CA GLU A 178 -8.07 3.70 -5.15
C GLU A 178 -7.36 4.71 -6.06
N ALA A 179 -6.92 4.32 -7.26
CA ALA A 179 -6.27 5.22 -8.21
C ALA A 179 -7.21 6.32 -8.70
N HIS A 180 -8.47 5.99 -8.98
CA HIS A 180 -9.51 6.97 -9.26
C HIS A 180 -9.65 7.98 -8.12
N ASN A 181 -9.78 7.49 -6.88
CA ASN A 181 -9.96 8.36 -5.70
C ASN A 181 -8.73 9.23 -5.39
N LEU A 182 -7.52 8.72 -5.63
CA LEU A 182 -6.27 9.44 -5.35
C LEU A 182 -5.93 10.48 -6.42
N PHE A 183 -6.13 10.15 -7.70
CA PHE A 183 -5.61 10.94 -8.81
C PHE A 183 -6.70 11.59 -9.68
N GLY A 184 -7.97 11.26 -9.46
CA GLY A 184 -9.10 11.84 -10.18
C GLY A 184 -9.22 11.42 -11.64
N ILE A 185 -8.53 10.35 -12.05
CA ILE A 185 -8.58 9.83 -13.42
C ILE A 185 -9.86 8.98 -13.61
N PRO A 186 -10.64 9.17 -14.68
CA PRO A 186 -11.83 8.36 -14.97
C PRO A 186 -11.51 6.86 -15.06
N TYR A 187 -12.46 5.99 -14.69
CA TYR A 187 -12.24 4.54 -14.71
C TYR A 187 -11.85 4.00 -16.09
N ASP A 188 -12.45 4.54 -17.16
CA ASP A 188 -12.15 4.12 -18.54
C ASP A 188 -10.71 4.47 -18.96
N ASP A 189 -10.06 5.39 -18.25
CA ASP A 189 -8.67 5.81 -18.45
C ASP A 189 -7.70 5.15 -17.45
N ILE A 190 -8.14 4.11 -16.72
CA ILE A 190 -7.30 3.32 -15.81
C ILE A 190 -7.21 1.87 -16.34
N GLN A 191 -6.06 1.53 -16.90
CA GLN A 191 -5.82 0.23 -17.53
C GLN A 191 -5.08 -0.71 -16.59
N ALA A 192 -5.67 -1.87 -16.30
CA ALA A 192 -4.99 -2.94 -15.57
C ALA A 192 -4.22 -3.84 -16.55
N VAL A 193 -2.94 -4.13 -16.27
CA VAL A 193 -2.09 -4.98 -17.13
C VAL A 193 -1.37 -6.04 -16.30
N ILE A 194 -1.29 -7.28 -16.78
CA ILE A 194 -0.52 -8.34 -16.11
C ILE A 194 0.96 -8.16 -16.42
N HIS A 195 1.76 -7.88 -15.39
CA HIS A 195 3.21 -7.82 -15.41
C HIS A 195 3.82 -8.84 -14.42
N PRO A 196 4.12 -10.07 -14.88
CA PRO A 196 4.57 -11.17 -14.03
C PRO A 196 5.81 -10.93 -13.19
N GLN A 197 6.70 -10.06 -13.66
CA GLN A 197 8.00 -9.82 -13.02
C GLN A 197 7.89 -8.83 -11.86
N SER A 198 6.80 -8.06 -11.77
CA SER A 198 6.59 -7.02 -10.74
C SER A 198 7.81 -6.07 -10.59
N ILE A 199 8.45 -5.73 -11.71
CA ILE A 199 9.57 -4.77 -11.75
C ILE A 199 9.07 -3.38 -12.14
N VAL A 200 8.22 -3.29 -13.17
CA VAL A 200 7.43 -2.10 -13.41
C VAL A 200 6.26 -2.14 -12.45
N HIS A 201 6.20 -1.17 -11.53
CA HIS A 201 5.16 -1.14 -10.49
C HIS A 201 3.91 -0.40 -10.93
N SER A 202 4.01 0.55 -11.86
CA SER A 202 2.92 1.16 -12.64
C SER A 202 3.51 2.19 -13.61
N ALA A 203 2.69 2.72 -14.51
CA ALA A 203 3.07 3.76 -15.45
C ALA A 203 1.95 4.77 -15.69
N VAL A 204 2.33 5.94 -16.19
CA VAL A 204 1.42 7.03 -16.55
C VAL A 204 1.61 7.33 -18.03
N GLU A 205 0.52 7.37 -18.79
CA GLU A 205 0.51 7.88 -20.16
C GLU A 205 0.21 9.37 -20.14
N LEU A 206 1.00 10.14 -20.88
CA LEU A 206 0.82 11.58 -21.03
C LEU A 206 0.06 11.93 -22.31
N GLU A 207 -0.46 13.15 -22.38
CA GLU A 207 -1.21 13.65 -23.54
C GLU A 207 -0.39 13.70 -24.84
N ASP A 208 0.93 13.76 -24.74
CA ASP A 208 1.83 13.68 -25.88
C ASP A 208 2.16 12.24 -26.31
N THR A 209 1.48 11.24 -25.74
CA THR A 209 1.64 9.79 -25.93
C THR A 209 2.88 9.16 -25.27
N SER A 210 3.68 9.96 -24.55
CA SER A 210 4.80 9.42 -23.78
C SER A 210 4.31 8.60 -22.59
N VAL A 211 5.04 7.53 -22.26
CA VAL A 211 4.78 6.73 -21.06
C VAL A 211 5.95 6.85 -20.10
N ILE A 212 5.66 7.23 -18.86
CA ILE A 212 6.63 7.26 -17.76
C ILE A 212 6.28 6.12 -16.80
N ALA A 213 7.24 5.25 -16.53
CA ALA A 213 7.07 4.09 -15.65
C ALA A 213 8.05 4.14 -14.48
N GLN A 214 7.58 3.74 -13.30
CA GLN A 214 8.45 3.56 -12.14
C GLN A 214 8.85 2.09 -12.04
N MET A 215 10.16 1.87 -11.92
CA MET A 215 10.76 0.53 -11.83
C MET A 215 11.47 0.34 -10.49
N GLY A 216 11.35 -0.84 -9.90
CA GLY A 216 12.04 -1.21 -8.68
C GLY A 216 12.01 -2.72 -8.43
N VAL A 217 12.74 -3.18 -7.42
CA VAL A 217 12.53 -4.53 -6.90
C VAL A 217 11.15 -4.60 -6.24
N PRO A 218 10.49 -5.77 -6.21
CA PRO A 218 9.22 -5.95 -5.50
C PRO A 218 9.44 -5.99 -3.97
N ASP A 219 9.70 -4.81 -3.39
CA ASP A 219 9.90 -4.62 -1.94
C ASP A 219 9.17 -3.34 -1.47
N MET A 220 8.22 -3.51 -0.54
CA MET A 220 7.40 -2.42 0.03
C MET A 220 8.21 -1.36 0.78
N LYS A 221 9.48 -1.63 1.12
CA LYS A 221 10.38 -0.59 1.63
C LYS A 221 10.54 0.57 0.65
N LEU A 222 10.47 0.33 -0.67
CA LEU A 222 10.59 1.40 -1.68
C LEU A 222 9.45 2.43 -1.58
N PRO A 223 8.16 2.05 -1.72
CA PRO A 223 7.06 3.02 -1.64
C PRO A 223 6.93 3.64 -0.26
N LEU A 224 7.20 2.89 0.82
CA LEU A 224 7.20 3.43 2.19
C LEU A 224 8.31 4.45 2.40
N LEU A 225 9.54 4.17 1.95
CA LEU A 225 10.66 5.10 2.03
C LEU A 225 10.38 6.38 1.26
N TYR A 226 9.83 6.26 0.04
CA TYR A 226 9.49 7.41 -0.77
C TYR A 226 8.42 8.27 -0.07
N THR A 227 7.37 7.64 0.44
CA THR A 227 6.28 8.32 1.14
C THR A 227 6.76 9.06 2.38
N LEU A 228 7.59 8.43 3.20
CA LEU A 228 8.11 9.00 4.44
C LEU A 228 9.17 10.09 4.23
N ALA A 229 9.90 10.03 3.11
CA ALA A 229 10.96 10.98 2.78
C ALA A 229 10.48 12.14 1.89
N TYR A 230 9.29 12.04 1.31
CA TYR A 230 8.80 13.02 0.34
C TYR A 230 8.79 14.45 0.93
N PRO A 231 9.26 15.47 0.16
CA PRO A 231 9.64 15.46 -1.25
C PRO A 231 11.10 15.05 -1.52
N GLN A 232 11.87 14.70 -0.49
CA GLN A 232 13.25 14.26 -0.67
C GLN A 232 13.31 12.77 -1.06
N ARG A 233 14.48 12.37 -1.56
CA ARG A 233 14.88 10.96 -1.64
C ARG A 233 16.08 10.76 -0.75
N LEU A 234 15.98 9.85 0.21
CA LEU A 234 17.09 9.53 1.11
C LEU A 234 18.09 8.61 0.41
N HIS A 235 19.37 8.82 0.69
CA HIS A 235 20.40 7.88 0.29
C HIS A 235 20.22 6.55 1.04
N HIS A 236 20.34 5.43 0.31
CA HIS A 236 20.34 4.09 0.88
C HIS A 236 21.46 3.28 0.20
N ASP A 237 22.29 2.63 1.01
CA ASP A 237 23.52 1.95 0.58
C ASP A 237 23.27 0.62 -0.15
N GLY A 238 22.04 0.10 -0.05
CA GLY A 238 21.61 -1.16 -0.66
C GLY A 238 21.71 -2.38 0.26
N SER A 239 22.10 -2.19 1.52
CA SER A 239 22.30 -3.28 2.50
C SER A 239 21.00 -3.99 2.89
N SER A 240 19.91 -3.23 3.10
CA SER A 240 18.59 -3.76 3.49
C SER A 240 17.52 -3.69 2.40
N LEU A 241 17.85 -3.09 1.26
CA LEU A 241 16.96 -2.88 0.12
C LEU A 241 17.76 -3.03 -1.17
N GLN A 242 17.55 -4.14 -1.86
CA GLN A 242 18.33 -4.52 -3.04
C GLN A 242 18.18 -3.48 -4.15
N ARG A 243 19.30 -3.14 -4.79
CA ARG A 243 19.31 -2.29 -5.98
C ARG A 243 18.86 -3.10 -7.20
N LEU A 244 17.92 -2.55 -7.96
CA LEU A 244 17.56 -3.11 -9.26
C LEU A 244 18.74 -2.97 -10.22
N SER A 245 19.17 -4.09 -10.81
CA SER A 245 20.16 -4.13 -11.89
C SER A 245 19.45 -4.52 -13.18
N LEU A 246 19.39 -3.61 -14.16
CA LEU A 246 18.81 -3.93 -15.46
C LEU A 246 19.60 -5.00 -16.21
N LYS A 247 20.88 -5.15 -15.91
CA LYS A 247 21.74 -6.21 -16.49
C LYS A 247 21.33 -7.60 -16.04
N ASP A 248 20.65 -7.71 -14.90
CA ASP A 248 20.22 -8.98 -14.32
C ASP A 248 18.84 -9.39 -14.85
N LEU A 249 18.15 -8.51 -15.58
CA LEU A 249 16.83 -8.76 -16.19
C LEU A 249 16.94 -9.49 -17.54
N THR A 250 17.73 -10.56 -17.60
CA THR A 250 18.01 -11.31 -18.84
C THR A 250 16.81 -12.05 -19.41
N GLY A 251 15.79 -12.35 -18.59
CA GLY A 251 14.53 -12.94 -19.00
C GLY A 251 13.53 -11.96 -19.63
N GLY A 252 13.87 -10.67 -19.70
CA GLY A 252 13.00 -9.62 -20.22
C GLY A 252 11.85 -9.25 -19.28
N LEU A 253 11.07 -8.25 -19.72
CA LEU A 253 9.84 -7.80 -19.06
C LEU A 253 8.67 -8.07 -19.99
N SER A 254 7.60 -8.65 -19.47
CA SER A 254 6.42 -9.00 -20.26
C SER A 254 5.17 -8.34 -19.71
N PHE A 255 4.25 -7.99 -20.61
CA PHE A 255 2.95 -7.41 -20.30
C PHE A 255 1.87 -8.19 -21.05
N LYS A 256 0.72 -8.41 -20.42
CA LYS A 256 -0.46 -9.06 -21.02
C LYS A 256 -1.73 -8.36 -20.56
N GLU A 257 -2.77 -8.45 -21.36
CA GLU A 257 -4.11 -8.05 -20.96
C GLU A 257 -4.62 -8.90 -19.79
N VAL A 258 -5.52 -8.35 -18.99
CA VAL A 258 -6.25 -9.08 -17.96
C VAL A 258 -7.36 -9.89 -18.64
N ASP A 259 -7.41 -11.19 -18.37
CA ASP A 259 -8.49 -12.06 -18.83
C ASP A 259 -9.69 -11.89 -17.89
N THR A 260 -10.76 -11.23 -18.34
CA THR A 260 -11.94 -10.93 -17.52
C THR A 260 -12.96 -12.08 -17.46
N ASP A 261 -12.79 -13.12 -18.27
CA ASP A 261 -13.70 -14.28 -18.29
C ASP A 261 -13.32 -15.34 -17.23
N LYS A 262 -12.08 -15.25 -16.73
CA LYS A 262 -11.51 -16.06 -15.65
C LYS A 262 -11.71 -15.40 -14.29
#